data_AF-A0A2S7T4Q9-F1
#
_entry.id   AF-A0A2S7T4Q9-F1
#
_cell.length_a   1.000
_cell.length_b   1.000
_cell.length_c   1.000
_cell.angle_alpha   90.00
_cell.angle_beta   90.00
_cell.angle_gamma   90.00
#
_symmetry.space_group_name_H-M   'P 1'
#
loop_
_entity.id
_entity.type
_entity.pdbx_description
1 polymer ?
#
loop_
_entity_poly.entity_id
_entity_poly.type
_entity_poly.pdbx_seq_one_letter_code
_entity_poly.pdbx_strand_id
1 'polypeptide(L)'
;MKNENIPSELFDLIADKSFEELTSKERPMVEEWLTAEEYSDYRSFVTTIRQTDSERDYQLSERSWTQQSALNLNRLANRPIPAYQVAALVLLVFGLSFLLPTSSSPEKKEPVLVENTEGTPISQDSYPEDLVFNP
;
A
#
# COMPACT_ATOMS: atom_id res chain seq x y z
N MET A 1 -15.22 41.85 3.33
CA MET A 1 -14.26 40.90 2.73
C MET A 1 -13.81 40.02 3.88
N LYS A 2 -14.35 38.81 3.96
CA LYS A 2 -13.94 37.85 5.01
C LYS A 2 -12.50 37.45 4.69
N ASN A 3 -11.61 37.50 5.67
CA ASN A 3 -10.22 37.09 5.51
C ASN A 3 -10.20 35.71 4.84
N GLU A 4 -9.46 35.53 3.75
CA GLU A 4 -9.46 34.27 2.97
C GLU A 4 -8.65 33.15 3.64
N ASN A 5 -8.15 33.39 4.86
CA ASN A 5 -7.36 32.44 5.63
C ASN A 5 -8.19 31.94 6.82
N ILE A 6 -8.59 30.68 6.73
CA ILE A 6 -9.17 29.94 7.86
C ILE A 6 -8.11 29.93 8.98
N PRO A 7 -8.45 30.34 10.21
CA PRO A 7 -7.50 30.34 11.32
C PRO A 7 -6.99 28.93 11.61
N SER A 8 -5.68 28.76 11.80
CA SER A 8 -5.10 27.47 12.22
C SER A 8 -5.69 27.00 13.55
N GLU A 9 -5.94 27.95 14.44
CA GLU A 9 -6.58 27.73 15.75
C GLU A 9 -7.95 27.04 15.62
N LEU A 10 -8.68 27.22 14.51
CA LEU A 10 -9.95 26.53 14.29
C LEU A 10 -9.77 25.02 14.20
N PHE A 11 -8.73 24.57 13.50
CA PHE A 11 -8.42 23.15 13.36
C PHE A 11 -7.95 22.54 14.69
N ASP A 12 -7.14 23.29 15.44
CA ASP A 12 -6.70 22.87 16.78
C ASP A 12 -7.91 22.70 17.71
N LEU A 13 -8.85 23.65 17.69
CA LEU A 13 -10.08 23.57 18.48
C LEU A 13 -10.93 22.36 18.10
N ILE A 14 -11.14 22.11 16.80
CA ILE A 14 -11.91 20.95 16.30
C ILE A 14 -11.25 19.63 16.75
N ALA A 15 -9.93 19.58 16.81
CA ALA A 15 -9.19 18.38 17.22
C ALA A 15 -9.28 18.10 18.73
N ASP A 16 -9.39 19.14 19.55
CA ASP A 16 -9.24 19.05 21.00
C ASP A 16 -10.56 19.12 21.80
N LYS A 17 -11.48 20.01 21.45
CA LYS A 17 -12.68 20.33 22.27
C LYS A 17 -13.97 20.08 21.53
N SER A 18 -15.07 19.82 22.25
CA SER A 18 -16.42 19.87 21.68
C SER A 18 -16.93 21.31 21.61
N PHE A 19 -17.99 21.56 20.83
CA PHE A 19 -18.54 22.92 20.68
C PHE A 19 -19.06 23.50 22.01
N GLU A 20 -19.56 22.63 22.89
CA GLU A 20 -20.04 22.94 24.23
C GLU A 20 -18.90 23.30 25.18
N GLU A 21 -17.72 22.75 24.96
CA GLU A 21 -16.51 22.95 25.76
C GLU A 21 -15.71 24.20 25.33
N LEU A 22 -16.10 24.84 24.22
CA LEU A 22 -15.49 26.09 23.79
C LEU A 22 -15.68 27.19 24.84
N THR A 23 -14.59 27.88 25.14
CA THR A 23 -14.63 29.05 26.02
C THR A 23 -15.41 30.19 25.38
N SER A 24 -15.85 31.14 26.20
CA SER A 24 -16.58 32.33 25.74
C SER A 24 -15.80 33.20 24.74
N LYS A 25 -14.48 33.00 24.61
CA LYS A 25 -13.64 33.67 23.61
C LYS A 25 -13.50 32.87 22.31
N GLU A 26 -13.47 31.55 22.39
CA GLU A 26 -13.30 30.66 21.24
C GLU A 26 -14.61 30.50 20.45
N ARG A 27 -15.75 30.41 21.14
CA ARG A 27 -17.06 30.25 20.49
C ARG A 27 -17.39 31.30 19.42
N PRO A 28 -17.27 32.62 19.66
CA PRO A 28 -17.58 33.60 18.62
C PRO A 28 -16.61 33.54 17.43
N MET A 29 -15.37 33.12 17.66
CA MET A 29 -14.41 32.88 16.58
C MET A 29 -14.83 31.69 15.72
N VAL A 30 -15.27 30.59 16.33
CA VAL A 30 -15.79 29.43 15.59
C VAL A 30 -17.05 29.79 14.81
N GLU A 31 -17.99 30.50 15.44
CA GLU A 31 -19.27 30.92 14.84
C GLU A 31 -19.12 31.87 13.64
N GLU A 32 -17.96 32.53 13.47
CA GLU A 32 -17.66 33.33 12.29
C GLU A 32 -17.46 32.46 11.02
N TRP A 33 -17.01 31.23 11.22
CA TRP A 33 -16.59 30.32 10.15
C TRP A 33 -17.49 29.11 9.98
N LEU A 34 -18.02 28.58 11.08
CA LEU A 34 -18.75 27.32 11.14
C LEU A 34 -19.99 27.45 12.03
N THR A 35 -21.07 26.82 11.60
CA THR A 35 -22.20 26.56 12.49
C THR A 35 -21.85 25.49 13.52
N ALA A 36 -22.61 25.43 14.61
CA ALA A 36 -22.43 24.39 15.64
C ALA A 36 -22.57 22.96 15.07
N GLU A 37 -23.47 22.79 14.09
CA GLU A 37 -23.69 21.53 13.38
C GLU A 37 -22.46 21.14 12.55
N GLU A 38 -21.97 22.05 11.69
CA GLU A 38 -20.77 21.82 10.89
C GLU A 38 -19.54 21.53 11.77
N TYR A 39 -19.37 22.27 12.86
CA TYR A 39 -18.27 22.03 13.80
C TYR A 39 -18.32 20.62 14.40
N SER A 40 -19.52 20.18 14.82
CA SER A 40 -19.74 18.83 15.35
C SER A 40 -19.43 17.75 14.31
N ASP A 41 -19.85 17.96 13.06
CA ASP A 41 -19.58 17.05 11.95
C ASP A 41 -18.06 16.91 11.69
N TYR A 42 -17.33 18.02 11.59
CA TYR A 42 -15.88 17.99 11.39
C TYR A 42 -15.15 17.32 12.56
N ARG A 43 -15.57 17.61 13.79
CA ARG A 43 -15.02 16.96 14.97
C ARG A 43 -15.25 15.46 14.94
N SER A 44 -16.47 15.02 14.61
CA SER A 44 -16.81 13.60 14.54
C SER A 44 -15.91 12.85 13.56
N PHE A 45 -15.62 13.46 12.41
CA PHE A 45 -14.70 12.93 11.41
C PHE A 45 -13.27 12.81 11.94
N VAL A 46 -12.74 13.87 12.56
CA VAL A 46 -11.39 13.86 13.14
C VAL A 46 -11.27 12.81 14.25
N THR A 47 -12.26 12.72 15.14
CA THR A 47 -12.25 11.71 16.21
C THR A 47 -12.35 10.28 15.69
N THR A 48 -13.10 10.05 14.61
CA THR A 48 -13.21 8.72 13.98
C THR A 48 -11.87 8.26 13.40
N ILE A 49 -11.13 9.17 12.77
CA ILE A 49 -9.78 8.88 12.27
C ILE A 49 -8.84 8.53 13.44
N ARG A 50 -8.82 9.33 14.50
CA ARG A 50 -7.98 9.08 15.70
C ARG A 50 -8.31 7.73 16.36
N GLN A 51 -9.59 7.36 16.42
CA GLN A 51 -10.02 6.06 16.92
C GLN A 51 -9.54 4.91 16.02
N THR A 52 -9.68 5.06 14.70
CA THR A 52 -9.23 4.05 13.73
C THR A 52 -7.70 3.84 13.78
N ASP A 53 -6.92 4.91 13.94
CA ASP A 53 -5.47 4.79 14.08
C ASP A 53 -5.08 4.15 15.42
N SER A 54 -5.78 4.49 16.50
CA SER A 54 -5.58 3.84 17.81
C SER A 54 -5.89 2.35 17.74
N GLU A 55 -6.96 1.93 17.05
CA GLU A 55 -7.30 0.51 16.84
C GLU A 55 -6.26 -0.24 16.00
N ARG A 56 -5.54 0.44 15.10
CA ARG A 56 -4.43 -0.18 14.33
C ARG A 56 -3.21 -0.45 15.21
N ASP A 57 -2.86 0.47 16.11
CA ASP A 57 -1.71 0.30 17.00
C ASP A 57 -1.91 -0.84 18.03
N TYR A 58 -3.16 -1.08 18.46
CA TYR A 58 -3.47 -2.23 19.32
C TYR A 58 -3.41 -3.58 18.58
N GLN A 59 -3.57 -3.61 17.25
CA GLN A 59 -3.44 -4.86 16.48
C GLN A 59 -2.01 -5.23 16.08
N LEU A 60 -1.05 -4.32 16.22
CA LEU A 60 0.37 -4.56 15.90
C LEU A 60 1.18 -5.11 17.09
N SER A 61 0.65 -5.03 18.31
CA SER A 61 1.36 -5.39 19.54
C SER A 61 1.30 -6.87 19.93
N GLU A 62 0.44 -7.68 19.29
CA GLU A 62 0.28 -9.11 19.62
C GLU A 62 0.72 -10.10 18.52
N ARG A 63 1.32 -9.64 17.42
CA ARG A 63 2.08 -10.55 16.56
C ARG A 63 3.51 -10.62 17.05
N SER A 64 3.68 -11.37 18.14
CA SER A 64 4.95 -11.99 18.45
C SER A 64 5.49 -12.65 17.18
N TRP A 65 6.61 -12.12 16.68
CA TRP A 65 7.38 -12.67 15.58
C TRP A 65 8.10 -13.93 16.08
N THR A 66 7.34 -14.93 16.51
CA THR A 66 7.86 -16.20 17.02
C THR A 66 6.97 -17.34 16.55
N GLN A 67 7.18 -17.74 15.31
CA GLN A 67 7.62 -19.10 14.96
C GLN A 67 7.51 -19.21 13.45
N GLN A 68 8.65 -19.30 12.79
CA GLN A 68 8.74 -19.92 11.48
C GLN A 68 8.07 -21.29 11.60
N SER A 69 6.85 -21.39 11.05
CA SER A 69 6.21 -22.67 10.80
C SER A 69 7.15 -23.44 9.89
N ALA A 70 7.92 -24.36 10.47
CA ALA A 70 8.53 -25.43 9.71
C ALA A 70 7.39 -26.06 8.92
N LEU A 71 7.39 -25.82 7.60
CA LEU A 71 6.39 -26.33 6.67
C LEU A 71 6.35 -27.85 6.85
N ASN A 72 5.34 -28.32 7.60
CA ASN A 72 5.06 -29.72 7.80
C ASN A 72 4.50 -30.30 6.49
N LEU A 73 5.36 -30.44 5.47
CA LEU A 73 5.05 -30.99 4.15
C LEU A 73 4.50 -32.42 4.26
N ASN A 74 4.87 -33.16 5.32
CA ASN A 74 4.31 -34.48 5.61
C ASN A 74 2.79 -34.47 5.87
N ARG A 75 2.19 -33.37 6.32
CA ARG A 75 0.74 -33.26 6.51
C ARG A 75 -0.02 -32.99 5.21
N LEU A 76 0.63 -32.45 4.18
CA LEU A 76 0.01 -32.26 2.86
C LEU A 76 -0.02 -33.55 2.03
N ALA A 77 0.97 -34.43 2.19
CA ALA A 77 1.08 -35.67 1.42
C ALA A 77 -0.06 -36.67 1.71
N ASN A 78 -0.62 -36.67 2.92
CA ASN A 78 -1.64 -37.64 3.35
C ASN A 78 -3.07 -37.07 3.35
N ARG A 79 -3.31 -35.89 2.76
CA ARG A 79 -4.66 -35.34 2.69
C ARG A 79 -5.39 -35.94 1.49
N PRO A 80 -6.55 -36.60 1.66
CA PRO A 80 -7.32 -37.09 0.53
C PRO A 80 -7.76 -35.89 -0.32
N ILE A 81 -7.28 -35.84 -1.56
CA ILE A 81 -7.69 -34.83 -2.53
C ILE A 81 -9.07 -35.24 -3.05
N PRO A 82 -10.10 -34.39 -2.94
CA PRO A 82 -11.43 -34.74 -3.42
C PRO A 82 -11.45 -34.81 -4.95
N ALA A 83 -12.18 -35.81 -5.49
CA ALA A 83 -12.14 -36.17 -6.91
C ALA A 83 -12.50 -35.02 -7.87
N TYR A 84 -13.37 -34.09 -7.45
CA TYR A 84 -13.76 -32.95 -8.27
C TYR A 84 -12.60 -31.97 -8.53
N GLN A 85 -11.63 -31.85 -7.62
CA GLN A 85 -10.46 -31.00 -7.81
C GLN A 85 -9.52 -31.57 -8.88
N VAL A 86 -9.38 -32.89 -8.90
CA VAL A 86 -8.60 -33.59 -9.93
C VAL A 86 -9.27 -33.44 -11.30
N ALA A 87 -10.59 -33.64 -11.37
CA ALA A 87 -11.35 -33.47 -12.61
C ALA A 87 -11.24 -32.04 -13.17
N ALA A 88 -11.35 -31.02 -12.30
CA ALA A 88 -11.19 -29.62 -12.70
C ALA A 88 -9.79 -29.32 -13.22
N LEU A 89 -8.74 -29.86 -12.59
CA LEU A 89 -7.36 -29.70 -13.04
C LEU A 89 -7.12 -30.36 -14.39
N VAL A 90 -7.65 -31.57 -14.60
CA VAL A 90 -7.57 -32.27 -15.89
C VAL A 90 -8.29 -31.46 -16.99
N LEU A 91 -9.50 -30.97 -16.73
CA LEU A 91 -10.24 -30.13 -17.67
C LEU A 91 -9.52 -28.82 -17.98
N LEU A 92 -8.87 -28.22 -16.99
CA LEU A 92 -8.11 -26.99 -17.17
C LEU A 92 -6.87 -27.23 -18.03
N VAL A 93 -6.12 -28.31 -17.79
CA VAL A 93 -4.94 -28.67 -18.59
C VAL A 93 -5.34 -29.01 -20.02
N PHE A 94 -6.37 -29.82 -20.21
CA PHE A 94 -6.89 -30.14 -21.55
C PHE A 94 -7.45 -28.92 -22.26
N GLY A 95 -8.21 -28.08 -21.54
CA GLY A 95 -8.78 -26.84 -22.07
C GLY A 95 -7.69 -25.90 -22.55
N LEU A 96 -6.68 -25.63 -21.72
CA LEU A 96 -5.54 -24.80 -22.11
C LEU A 96 -4.76 -25.42 -23.28
N SER A 97 -4.59 -26.74 -23.32
CA SER A 97 -3.91 -27.41 -24.45
C SER A 97 -4.63 -27.23 -25.79
N PHE A 98 -5.97 -27.05 -25.77
CA PHE A 98 -6.75 -26.74 -26.97
C PHE A 98 -6.75 -25.24 -27.33
N LEU A 99 -6.59 -24.35 -26.35
CA LEU A 99 -6.56 -22.91 -26.58
C LEU A 99 -5.18 -22.37 -26.97
N LEU A 100 -4.09 -23.06 -26.61
CA LEU A 100 -2.76 -22.64 -27.05
C LEU A 100 -2.52 -23.10 -28.50
N PRO A 101 -2.35 -22.17 -29.47
CA PRO A 101 -1.86 -22.55 -30.78
C PRO A 101 -0.47 -23.16 -30.59
N THR A 102 -0.30 -24.43 -30.98
CA THR A 102 1.02 -25.06 -31.05
C THR A 102 1.83 -24.37 -32.14
N SER A 103 2.47 -23.25 -31.83
CA SER A 103 3.53 -22.69 -32.68
C SER A 103 4.76 -23.57 -32.50
N SER A 104 4.82 -24.67 -33.24
CA SER A 104 6.05 -25.43 -33.42
C SER A 104 6.99 -24.63 -34.32
N SER A 105 7.62 -23.60 -33.76
CA SER A 105 8.84 -23.04 -34.31
C SER A 105 9.99 -23.40 -33.36
N PRO A 106 10.82 -24.40 -33.69
CA PRO A 106 12.03 -24.66 -32.92
C PRO A 106 13.09 -23.63 -33.33
N GLU A 107 12.95 -22.39 -32.90
CA GLU A 107 14.07 -21.47 -32.93
C GLU A 107 14.97 -21.84 -31.73
N LYS A 108 15.96 -22.69 -32.01
CA LYS A 108 17.12 -22.91 -31.14
C LYS A 108 17.73 -21.54 -30.83
N LYS A 109 17.40 -20.97 -29.67
CA LYS A 109 18.22 -19.93 -29.04
C LYS A 109 19.18 -20.67 -28.12
N GLU A 110 20.40 -20.82 -28.60
CA GLU A 110 21.53 -21.22 -27.75
C GLU A 110 21.61 -20.26 -26.56
N PRO A 111 21.78 -20.75 -25.32
CA PRO A 111 22.07 -19.87 -24.20
C PRO A 111 23.49 -19.32 -24.41
N VAL A 112 23.59 -18.03 -24.72
CA VAL A 112 24.85 -17.29 -24.60
C VAL A 112 25.21 -17.30 -23.11
N LEU A 113 26.24 -18.08 -22.80
CA LEU A 113 26.87 -18.15 -21.49
C LEU A 113 27.55 -16.81 -21.26
N VAL A 114 26.89 -15.90 -20.53
CA VAL A 114 27.55 -14.67 -20.05
C VAL A 114 28.48 -15.09 -18.93
N GLU A 115 29.72 -15.37 -19.33
CA GLU A 115 30.87 -15.53 -18.46
C GLU A 115 31.07 -14.22 -17.69
N ASN A 116 31.03 -14.31 -16.36
CA ASN A 116 31.47 -13.26 -15.46
C ASN A 116 32.93 -12.94 -15.75
N THR A 117 33.20 -11.87 -16.50
CA THR A 117 34.51 -11.22 -16.51
C THR A 117 34.43 -9.89 -15.80
N GLU A 118 34.95 -9.93 -14.58
CA GLU A 118 35.64 -8.87 -13.86
C GLU A 118 35.89 -7.56 -14.64
N GLY A 119 35.43 -6.45 -14.04
CA GLY A 119 36.04 -5.12 -14.03
C GLY A 119 36.66 -4.57 -15.32
N THR A 120 35.89 -3.75 -16.05
CA THR A 120 36.44 -2.74 -16.96
C THR A 120 36.35 -1.35 -16.31
N PRO A 121 37.46 -0.61 -16.12
CA PRO A 121 37.40 0.76 -15.63
C PRO A 121 36.73 1.65 -16.70
N ILE A 122 35.83 2.52 -16.26
CA ILE A 122 35.12 3.48 -17.12
C ILE A 122 36.16 4.45 -17.70
N SER A 123 36.44 4.36 -18.99
CA SER A 123 37.22 5.37 -19.72
C SER A 123 36.44 6.68 -19.77
N GLN A 124 37.15 7.79 -19.56
CA GLN A 124 36.62 9.16 -19.42
C GLN A 124 35.86 9.70 -20.66
N ASP A 125 35.90 8.99 -21.78
CA ASP A 125 35.33 9.42 -23.07
C ASP A 125 33.88 8.97 -23.30
N SER A 126 33.21 8.41 -22.28
CA SER A 126 31.82 7.92 -22.38
C SER A 126 30.83 8.68 -21.48
N TYR A 127 31.05 9.98 -21.30
CA TYR A 127 30.03 10.86 -20.70
C TYR A 127 29.08 11.38 -21.78
N PRO A 128 27.75 11.22 -21.63
CA PRO A 128 26.79 11.83 -22.54
C PRO A 128 26.90 13.36 -22.45
N GLU A 129 27.09 14.02 -23.59
CA GLU A 129 27.25 15.48 -23.68
C GLU A 129 26.05 16.27 -23.16
N ASP A 130 24.88 15.62 -23.05
CA ASP A 130 23.62 16.22 -22.62
C ASP A 130 23.57 16.55 -21.11
N LEU A 131 24.58 16.18 -20.34
CA LEU A 131 24.68 16.46 -18.90
C LEU A 131 25.67 17.58 -18.53
N VAL A 132 26.23 18.27 -19.52
CA VAL A 132 27.10 19.43 -19.27
C VAL A 132 26.24 20.68 -19.08
N PHE A 133 25.89 20.99 -17.84
CA PHE A 133 25.29 22.27 -17.47
C PHE A 133 26.37 23.35 -17.49
N ASN A 134 26.34 24.21 -18.52
CA ASN A 134 27.25 25.35 -18.64
C ASN A 134 26.88 26.43 -17.59
N PRO A 135 27.84 26.99 -16.82
CA PRO A 135 27.59 28.03 -15.82
C PRO A 135 27.26 29.40 -16.43
#